data_AF-A0A1I1JQE2-F1
#
_entry.id   AF-A0A1I1JQE2-F1
#
_cell.length_a   1.000
_cell.length_b   1.000
_cell.length_c   1.000
_cell.angle_alpha   90.00
_cell.angle_beta   90.00
_cell.angle_gamma   90.00
#
_symmetry.space_group_name_H-M   'P 1'
#
loop_
_entity.id
_entity.type
_entity.pdbx_description
1 polymer ?
#
loop_
_entity_poly.entity_id
_entity_poly.type
_entity_poly.pdbx_seq_one_letter_code
_entity_poly.pdbx_strand_id
1 'polypeptide(L)'
;MAIHACSASARPQNSHTQDIPASQKAIALIGSRLIELRVNRRSEQFAELVGMARMAHTLGAISAADYSDLLSDLNDLIGEGVARG
;
A
#
# COMPACT_ATOMS: atom_id res chain seq x y z
N MET A 1 -37.48 -42.98 1.75
CA MET A 1 -36.03 -43.22 1.73
C MET A 1 -35.35 -41.92 1.32
N ALA A 2 -34.69 -41.25 2.27
CA ALA A 2 -34.06 -39.96 2.08
C ALA A 2 -32.71 -40.15 1.38
N ILE A 3 -32.53 -39.50 0.22
CA ILE A 3 -31.24 -39.45 -0.47
C ILE A 3 -30.56 -38.14 -0.04
N HIS A 4 -29.61 -38.27 0.88
CA HIS A 4 -28.59 -37.26 1.10
C HIS A 4 -27.67 -37.21 -0.11
N ALA A 5 -27.46 -36.04 -0.72
CA ALA A 5 -26.19 -35.73 -1.39
C ALA A 5 -26.04 -34.24 -1.73
N CYS A 6 -24.84 -33.77 -1.42
CA CYS A 6 -24.11 -32.72 -2.12
C CYS A 6 -24.53 -31.27 -1.91
N SER A 7 -23.95 -30.71 -0.83
CA SER A 7 -23.24 -29.43 -0.84
C SER A 7 -22.93 -28.92 -2.25
N ALA A 8 -23.69 -27.95 -2.72
CA ALA A 8 -23.36 -27.12 -3.87
C ALA A 8 -23.18 -25.68 -3.38
N SER A 9 -22.16 -25.47 -2.53
CA SER A 9 -21.55 -24.14 -2.45
C SER A 9 -20.82 -23.94 -3.77
N ALA A 10 -21.55 -23.40 -4.76
CA ALA A 10 -20.97 -22.86 -5.97
C ALA A 10 -20.23 -21.57 -5.62
N ARG A 11 -19.13 -21.70 -4.87
CA ARG A 11 -18.09 -20.68 -4.90
C ARG A 11 -17.39 -20.91 -6.24
N PRO A 12 -17.53 -20.02 -7.23
CA PRO A 12 -16.74 -20.15 -8.44
C PRO A 12 -15.27 -20.10 -8.01
N GLN A 13 -14.63 -21.26 -8.03
CA GLN A 13 -13.18 -21.39 -8.13
C GLN A 13 -12.79 -20.89 -9.52
N ASN A 14 -12.95 -19.60 -9.76
CA ASN A 14 -12.27 -18.96 -10.86
C ASN A 14 -10.82 -18.82 -10.42
N SER A 15 -10.04 -19.81 -10.82
CA SER A 15 -8.60 -19.92 -10.80
C SER A 15 -7.94 -18.84 -11.67
N HIS A 16 -8.26 -17.59 -11.38
CA HIS A 16 -7.56 -16.39 -11.79
C HIS A 16 -7.37 -15.56 -10.51
N THR A 17 -6.62 -16.12 -9.55
CA THR A 17 -5.74 -15.27 -8.76
C THR A 17 -4.81 -14.62 -9.79
N GLN A 18 -5.24 -13.52 -10.41
CA GLN A 18 -4.33 -12.64 -11.12
C GLN A 18 -3.29 -12.29 -10.06
N ASP A 19 -2.10 -12.85 -10.20
CA ASP A 19 -1.04 -12.69 -9.23
C ASP A 19 -0.63 -11.22 -9.29
N ILE A 20 -1.23 -10.41 -8.40
CA ILE A 20 -0.99 -8.97 -8.38
C ILE A 20 0.52 -8.79 -8.23
N PRO A 21 1.20 -8.12 -9.19
CA PRO A 21 2.64 -7.91 -9.13
C PRO A 21 3.06 -7.33 -7.77
N ALA A 22 4.21 -7.77 -7.26
CA ALA A 22 4.74 -7.28 -5.99
C ALA A 22 4.87 -5.75 -5.96
N SER A 23 5.15 -5.13 -7.11
CA SER A 23 5.14 -3.67 -7.30
C SER A 23 3.79 -3.04 -7.02
N GLN A 24 2.71 -3.60 -7.59
CA GLN A 24 1.34 -3.11 -7.33
C GLN A 24 0.93 -3.29 -5.87
N LYS A 25 1.32 -4.39 -5.23
CA LYS A 25 1.09 -4.60 -3.79
C LYS A 25 1.85 -3.56 -2.95
N ALA A 26 3.12 -3.29 -3.28
CA ALA A 26 3.92 -2.29 -2.59
C ALA A 26 3.34 -0.89 -2.74
N ILE A 27 2.94 -0.50 -3.96
CA ILE A 27 2.31 0.78 -4.25
C ILE A 27 1.01 0.93 -3.45
N ALA A 28 0.15 -0.09 -3.44
CA ALA A 28 -1.11 -0.05 -2.69
C ALA A 28 -0.88 0.11 -1.17
N LEU A 29 0.12 -0.58 -0.62
CA LEU A 29 0.47 -0.48 0.81
C LEU A 29 1.07 0.88 1.17
N ILE A 30 1.95 1.44 0.33
CA ILE A 30 2.49 2.80 0.53
C ILE A 30 1.34 3.82 0.45
N GLY A 31 0.44 3.67 -0.52
CA GLY A 31 -0.73 4.51 -0.71
C GLY A 31 -1.68 4.54 0.49
N SER A 32 -1.98 3.38 1.09
CA SER A 32 -2.86 3.36 2.27
C SER A 32 -2.24 4.07 3.48
N ARG A 33 -0.93 3.89 3.71
CA ARG A 33 -0.19 4.57 4.78
C ARG A 33 -0.04 6.07 4.55
N LEU A 34 0.09 6.52 3.30
CA LEU A 34 0.06 7.94 2.94
C LEU A 34 -1.24 8.62 3.40
N ILE A 35 -2.39 7.96 3.22
CA ILE A 35 -3.68 8.49 3.66
C ILE A 35 -3.72 8.63 5.18
N GLU A 36 -3.26 7.61 5.92
CA GLU A 36 -3.18 7.67 7.38
C GLU A 36 -2.30 8.82 7.86
N LEU A 37 -1.13 9.01 7.23
CA LEU A 37 -0.22 10.11 7.54
C LEU A 37 -0.84 11.49 7.24
N ARG A 38 -1.56 11.63 6.12
CA ARG A 38 -2.24 12.90 5.73
C ARG A 38 -3.27 13.33 6.78
N VAL A 39 -3.94 12.36 7.42
CA VAL A 39 -4.95 12.61 8.45
C VAL A 39 -4.30 12.88 9.82
N ASN A 40 -3.40 12.00 10.26
CA ASN A 40 -2.90 12.00 11.64
C ASN A 40 -1.68 12.89 11.86
N ARG A 41 -0.87 13.14 10.82
CA ARG A 41 0.36 13.96 10.86
C ARG A 41 1.39 13.56 11.92
N ARG A 42 1.48 12.27 12.26
CA ARG A 42 2.44 11.78 13.25
C ARG A 42 3.82 11.56 12.61
N SER A 43 4.88 12.03 13.27
CA SER A 43 6.28 11.86 12.83
C SER A 43 6.70 10.39 12.70
N GLU A 44 6.21 9.52 13.57
CA GLU A 44 6.47 8.07 13.51
C GLU A 44 5.94 7.43 12.22
N GLN A 45 4.74 7.81 11.78
CA GLN A 45 4.13 7.29 10.55
C GLN A 45 4.90 7.74 9.31
N PHE A 46 5.44 8.96 9.33
CA PHE A 46 6.32 9.44 8.28
C PHE A 46 7.61 8.62 8.21
N ALA A 47 8.27 8.39 9.35
CA ALA A 47 9.49 7.59 9.38
C ALA A 47 9.26 6.15 8.88
N GLU A 48 8.13 5.53 9.26
CA GLU A 48 7.69 4.23 8.75
C GLU A 48 7.54 4.26 7.22
N LEU A 49 6.85 5.27 6.70
CA LEU A 49 6.54 5.39 5.29
C LEU A 49 7.78 5.65 4.42
N VAL A 50 8.73 6.45 4.91
CA VAL A 50 10.05 6.64 4.29
C VAL A 50 10.82 5.31 4.25
N GLY A 51 10.78 4.54 5.34
CA GLY A 51 11.38 3.20 5.41
C GLY A 51 10.77 2.23 4.38
N MET A 52 9.44 2.23 4.26
CA MET A 52 8.72 1.43 3.27
C MET A 52 9.06 1.84 1.83
N ALA A 53 9.07 3.13 1.52
CA ALA A 53 9.44 3.64 0.20
C ALA A 53 10.86 3.22 -0.18
N ARG A 54 11.81 3.31 0.76
CA ARG A 54 13.20 2.86 0.56
C ARG A 54 13.28 1.37 0.28
N MET A 55 12.55 0.55 1.03
CA MET A 55 12.50 -0.90 0.81
C MET A 55 11.89 -1.24 -0.56
N ALA A 56 10.78 -0.58 -0.93
CA ALA A 56 10.14 -0.77 -2.22
C ALA A 56 11.09 -0.42 -3.38
N HIS A 57 11.82 0.70 -3.27
CA HIS A 57 12.82 1.06 -4.26
C HIS A 57 13.96 0.05 -4.35
N THR A 58 14.50 -0.39 -3.21
CA THR A 58 15.60 -1.36 -3.14
C THR A 58 15.21 -2.70 -3.78
N LEU A 59 13.95 -3.11 -3.64
CA LEU A 59 13.41 -4.33 -4.23
C LEU A 59 12.99 -4.17 -5.71
N GLY A 60 13.16 -2.98 -6.30
CA GLY A 60 12.75 -2.68 -7.66
C GLY A 60 11.23 -2.56 -7.87
N ALA A 61 10.46 -2.40 -6.78
CA ALA A 61 9.01 -2.26 -6.83
C ALA A 61 8.56 -0.88 -7.33
N ILE A 62 9.40 0.15 -7.14
CA ILE A 62 9.19 1.53 -7.62
C ILE A 62 10.47 2.05 -8.27
N SER A 63 10.33 2.91 -9.29
CA SER A 63 11.49 3.50 -9.97
C SER A 63 12.23 4.50 -9.07
N ALA A 64 13.45 4.87 -9.45
CA ALA A 64 14.20 5.90 -8.73
C ALA A 64 13.51 7.28 -8.80
N ALA A 65 12.84 7.59 -9.91
CA ALA A 65 12.07 8.82 -10.08
C ALA A 65 10.84 8.82 -9.17
N ASP A 66 10.06 7.74 -9.17
CA ASP A 66 8.88 7.65 -8.28
C ASP A 66 9.28 7.73 -6.81
N TYR A 67 10.44 7.16 -6.46
CA TYR A 67 10.97 7.25 -5.10
C TYR A 67 11.38 8.68 -4.73
N SER A 68 12.05 9.43 -5.63
CA SER A 68 12.41 10.82 -5.37
C SER A 68 11.19 11.72 -5.25
N ASP A 69 10.20 11.54 -6.13
CA ASP A 69 8.98 12.32 -6.13
C ASP A 69 8.18 12.08 -4.84
N LEU A 70 8.04 10.80 -4.45
CA LEU A 70 7.39 10.43 -3.19
C LEU A 70 8.09 11.04 -1.97
N LEU A 71 9.41 11.06 -1.92
CA LEU A 71 10.13 11.68 -0.79
C LEU A 71 9.94 13.20 -0.76
N SER A 72 9.86 13.86 -1.91
CA SER A 72 9.56 15.29 -2.00
C SER A 72 8.16 15.57 -1.44
N ASP A 73 7.16 14.84 -1.93
CA ASP A 73 5.76 14.98 -1.50
C ASP A 73 5.62 14.76 0.01
N LEU A 74 6.31 13.76 0.55
CA LEU A 74 6.31 13.47 1.98
C LEU A 74 6.94 14.60 2.81
N ASN A 75 8.03 15.19 2.33
CA ASN A 75 8.69 16.31 3.01
C ASN A 75 7.80 17.56 3.04
N ASP A 76 7.17 17.86 1.91
CA ASP A 76 6.18 18.95 1.81
C ASP A 76 4.99 18.70 2.74
N LEU A 77 4.54 17.44 2.82
CA LEU A 77 3.45 17.02 3.68
C LEU A 77 3.72 17.27 5.17
N ILE A 78 4.94 17.04 5.65
CA ILE A 78 5.33 17.40 7.02
C ILE A 78 5.46 18.92 7.18
N GLY A 79 6.07 19.61 6.20
CA GLY A 79 6.21 21.07 6.23
C GLY A 79 4.86 21.80 6.33
N GLU A 80 3.85 21.32 5.61
CA GLU A 80 2.48 21.83 5.70
C GLU A 80 1.83 21.61 7.07
N GLY A 81 2.18 20.52 7.76
CA GLY A 81 1.69 20.24 9.11
C GLY A 81 2.22 21.24 10.14
N VAL A 82 3.46 21.73 9.95
CA VAL A 82 4.08 22.75 10.80
C VAL A 82 3.48 24.14 10.55
N ALA A 83 3.11 24.46 9.31
CA ALA A 83 2.54 25.77 8.94
C ALA A 83 1.08 25.96 9.41
N ARG A 84 0.39 24.88 9.79
CA ARG A 84 -1.01 24.92 10.27
C ARG A 84 -1.15 24.68 11.78
N GLY A 85 -0.04 24.67 12.52
CA GLY A 85 0.03 24.59 13.98
C GLY A 85 0.11 25.96 14.64
#